data_AF-A0AA51EF79-F1
#
_entry.id   AF-A0AA51EF79-F1
#
_cell.length_a   1.000
_cell.length_b   1.000
_cell.length_c   1.000
_cell.angle_alpha   90.00
_cell.angle_beta   90.00
_cell.angle_gamma   90.00
#
_symmetry.space_group_name_H-M   'P 1'
#
loop_
_entity.id
_entity.type
_entity.pdbx_description
1 polymer ?
#
loop_
_entity_poly.entity_id
_entity_poly.type
_entity_poly.pdbx_seq_one_letter_code
_entity_poly.pdbx_strand_id
1 'polypeptide(L)' 'RYNPKNSGADDVGFVDIPEGSEEKLLHAVATVGPVSVAIDAAQESFQLYSSGVYYEQDCSPTNLD' A
#
# COMPACT_ATOMS: atom_id res chain seq x y z
N ARG A 1 -1.74 -22.86 21.48
CA ARG A 1 -3.17 -22.55 21.73
C ARG A 1 -3.30 -21.04 21.84
N TYR A 2 -4.22 -20.40 21.11
CA TYR A 2 -4.43 -18.95 21.16
C TYR A 2 -4.87 -18.49 22.56
N ASN A 3 -4.38 -17.32 23.03
CA ASN A 3 -4.80 -16.68 24.29
C ASN A 3 -5.31 -15.26 23.98
N PRO A 4 -6.63 -15.02 24.05
CA PRO A 4 -7.21 -13.71 23.68
C PRO A 4 -6.74 -12.55 24.56
N LYS A 5 -6.23 -12.83 25.77
CA LYS A 5 -5.66 -11.79 26.64
C LYS A 5 -4.37 -11.16 26.10
N ASN A 6 -3.74 -11.81 25.12
CA ASN A 6 -2.53 -11.32 24.46
C ASN A 6 -2.85 -10.65 23.11
N SER A 7 -4.11 -10.37 22.79
CA SER A 7 -4.47 -9.63 21.58
C SER A 7 -4.02 -8.17 21.71
N GLY A 8 -3.33 -7.66 20.69
CA GLY A 8 -2.86 -6.27 20.65
C GLY A 8 -3.81 -5.29 19.97
N ALA A 9 -4.80 -5.80 19.24
CA ALA A 9 -5.81 -5.03 18.52
C ALA A 9 -7.01 -5.91 18.16
N ASP A 10 -8.14 -5.27 17.87
CA ASP A 10 -9.29 -5.88 17.23
C ASP A 10 -9.44 -5.28 15.84
N ASP A 11 -9.77 -6.11 14.85
CA ASP A 11 -10.10 -5.67 13.49
C ASP A 11 -11.62 -5.75 13.31
N VAL A 12 -12.24 -4.61 13.01
CA VAL A 12 -13.70 -4.49 12.81
C VAL A 12 -14.07 -4.43 11.32
N GLY A 13 -13.09 -4.48 10.43
CA GLY A 13 -13.27 -4.49 8.97
C GLY A 13 -12.39 -3.49 8.23
N PHE A 14 -12.56 -3.46 6.90
CA PHE A 14 -11.80 -2.62 5.98
C PHE A 14 -12.73 -1.97 4.95
N VAL A 15 -12.20 -0.97 4.23
CA VAL A 15 -12.86 -0.32 3.11
C VAL A 15 -11.84 -0.19 1.98
N ASP A 16 -12.28 -0.49 0.76
CA ASP A 16 -11.45 -0.35 -0.44
C ASP A 16 -11.59 1.04 -1.06
N ILE A 17 -10.47 1.55 -1.56
CA ILE A 17 -10.44 2.74 -2.40
C ILE A 17 -10.67 2.31 -3.85
N PRO A 18 -11.44 3.07 -4.65
CA PRO A 18 -11.60 2.76 -6.07
C PRO A 18 -10.26 2.65 -6.78
N GLU A 19 -10.09 1.57 -7.55
CA GLU A 19 -8.88 1.26 -8.29
C GLU A 19 -8.44 2.43 -9.18
N GLY A 20 -7.13 2.72 -9.16
CA GLY A 20 -6.52 3.79 -9.96
C GLY A 20 -6.87 5.22 -9.55
N SER A 21 -7.65 5.45 -8.49
CA SER A 21 -8.05 6.79 -8.09
C SER A 21 -7.05 7.42 -7.09
N GLU A 22 -6.00 8.04 -7.62
CA GLU A 22 -5.00 8.75 -6.80
C GLU A 22 -5.58 9.90 -5.97
N GLU A 23 -6.63 10.58 -6.47
CA GLU A 23 -7.33 11.63 -5.72
C GLU A 23 -7.99 11.10 -4.45
N LYS A 24 -8.66 9.93 -4.54
CA LYS A 24 -9.28 9.30 -3.37
C LYS A 24 -8.24 8.69 -2.44
N LEU A 25 -7.14 8.15 -2.99
CA LEU A 25 -6.00 7.71 -2.19
C LEU A 25 -5.41 8.86 -1.38
N LEU A 26 -5.16 10.02 -2.02
CA LEU A 26 -4.68 11.23 -1.35
C LEU A 26 -5.62 11.64 -0.20
N HIS A 27 -6.93 11.69 -0.46
CA HIS A 27 -7.92 12.04 0.55
C HIS A 27 -7.89 11.03 1.72
N ALA A 28 -7.88 9.72 1.44
CA ALA A 28 -7.85 8.69 2.47
C ALA A 28 -6.59 8.79 3.35
N VAL A 29 -5.42 8.99 2.74
CA VAL A 29 -4.17 9.20 3.47
C VAL A 29 -4.25 10.44 4.37
N ALA A 30 -4.83 11.53 3.87
CA ALA A 30 -4.96 12.78 4.62
C ALA A 30 -5.96 12.70 5.78
N THR A 31 -7.06 11.96 5.63
CA THR A 31 -8.18 11.99 6.59
C THR A 31 -8.30 10.75 7.49
N VAL A 32 -7.80 9.60 7.04
CA VAL A 32 -7.90 8.32 7.78
C VAL A 32 -6.56 7.94 8.39
N GLY A 33 -5.46 8.07 7.63
CA GLY A 33 -4.12 7.71 8.06
C GLY A 33 -3.41 6.79 7.05
N PRO A 34 -2.42 6.00 7.49
CA PRO A 34 -1.72 5.05 6.62
C PRO A 34 -2.68 4.10 5.90
N VAL A 35 -2.46 3.89 4.60
CA VAL A 35 -3.27 3.02 3.73
C VAL A 35 -2.37 1.92 3.16
N SER A 36 -2.82 0.68 3.24
CA SER A 36 -2.16 -0.45 2.57
C SER A 36 -2.34 -0.35 1.05
N VAL A 37 -1.26 -0.51 0.30
CA VAL A 37 -1.26 -0.50 -1.18
C VAL A 37 -0.38 -1.62 -1.70
N ALA A 38 -0.64 -2.07 -2.93
CA ALA A 38 0.22 -3.00 -3.68
C ALA A 38 0.92 -2.24 -4.80
N ILE A 39 2.15 -2.62 -5.13
CA ILE A 39 2.98 -1.97 -6.17
C ILE A 39 3.71 -3.03 -7.00
N ASP A 40 4.12 -2.69 -8.23
CA ASP A 40 5.09 -3.50 -8.96
C ASP A 40 6.50 -3.21 -8.43
N ALA A 41 7.02 -4.14 -7.61
CA ALA A 41 8.37 -4.09 -7.04
C ALA A 41 9.38 -5.01 -7.76
N ALA A 42 9.02 -5.57 -8.94
CA ALA A 42 9.84 -6.59 -9.59
C ALA A 42 11.14 -6.02 -10.21
N GLN A 43 11.16 -4.72 -10.51
CA GLN A 43 12.25 -4.07 -11.23
C GLN A 43 13.50 -3.88 -10.36
N GLU A 44 14.68 -4.16 -10.91
CA GLU A 44 15.97 -3.96 -10.22
C GLU A 44 16.18 -2.49 -9.82
N SER A 45 15.64 -1.56 -10.62
CA SER A 45 15.64 -0.13 -10.33
C SER A 45 14.94 0.21 -9.01
N PHE A 46 13.89 -0.54 -8.63
CA PHE A 46 13.22 -0.38 -7.34
C PHE A 46 14.02 -1.03 -6.21
N GLN A 47 14.53 -2.24 -6.44
CA GLN A 47 15.31 -2.99 -5.44
C GLN A 47 16.57 -2.24 -4.98
N LEU A 48 17.19 -1.47 -5.88
CA LEU A 48 18.39 -0.68 -5.61
C LEU A 48 18.10 0.82 -5.43
N TYR A 49 16.83 1.22 -5.36
CA TYR A 49 16.44 2.61 -5.13
C TYR A 49 16.96 3.13 -3.78
N SER A 50 17.46 4.37 -3.75
CA SER A 50 18.09 4.93 -2.55
C SER A 50 17.64 6.34 -2.18
N SER A 51 17.30 7.19 -3.16
CA SER A 51 16.87 8.57 -2.92
C SER A 51 16.22 9.20 -4.15
N GLY A 52 15.48 10.30 -3.95
CA GLY A 52 14.80 11.04 -5.01
C GLY A 52 13.28 10.82 -5.03
N VAL A 53 12.71 10.81 -6.23
CA VAL A 53 11.33 10.36 -6.49
C VAL A 53 11.43 9.27 -7.54
N TYR A 54 10.97 8.06 -7.19
CA TYR A 54 11.07 6.90 -8.06
C TYR A 54 10.05 6.97 -9.21
N TYR A 55 10.49 6.65 -10.42
CA TYR A 55 9.65 6.49 -11.60
C TYR A 55 10.29 5.44 -12.52
N GLU A 56 9.49 4.48 -12.99
CA GLU A 56 9.92 3.39 -13.87
C GLU A 56 8.90 3.21 -14.99
N GLN A 57 9.38 3.14 -16.23
CA GLN A 57 8.53 3.07 -17.42
C GLN A 57 7.91 1.68 -17.59
N ASP A 58 8.64 0.64 -17.16
CA ASP A 58 8.20 -0.76 -17.25
C ASP A 58 7.41 -1.21 -16.00
N CYS A 59 7.01 -0.26 -15.14
CA CYS A 59 6.18 -0.51 -13.96
C CYS A 59 4.75 -0.90 -14.38
N SER A 60 4.30 -2.07 -13.97
CA SER A 60 2.96 -2.57 -14.31
C SER A 60 1.89 -2.00 -13.36
N PRO A 61 0.77 -1.49 -13.89
CA PRO A 61 -0.36 -1.08 -13.05
C PRO A 61 -1.20 -2.26 -12.52
N THR A 62 -0.94 -3.48 -12.98
CA THR A 62 -1.78 -4.66 -12.68
C THR A 62 -1.01 -5.87 -12.14
N ASN A 63 0.30 -5.97 -12.40
CA ASN A 63 1.14 -7.04 -11.84
C ASN A 63 1.80 -6.53 -10.56
N LEU A 64 1.03 -6.53 -9.47
CA LEU A 64 1.41 -5.95 -8.18
C LEU A 64 1.75 -7.06 -7.16
N ASP A 65 2.64 -6.73 -6.21
CA ASP A 65 2.94 -7.50 -5.00
C ASP A 65 2.40 -6.76 -3.76
#